data_AF-A0A6M1UAD4-F1
#
_entry.id   AF-A0A6M1UAD4-F1
#
_cell.length_a   1.000
_cell.length_b   1.000
_cell.length_c   1.000
_cell.angle_alpha   90.00
_cell.angle_beta   90.00
_cell.angle_gamma   90.00
#
_symmetry.space_group_name_H-M   'P 1'
#
loop_
_entity.id
_entity.type
_entity.pdbx_description
1 polymer ?
#
loop_
_entity_poly.entity_id
_entity_poly.type
_entity_poly.pdbx_seq_one_letter_code
_entity_poly.pdbx_strand_id
1 'polypeptide(L)'
;MIHPTSAVCATTDTARGEERLPSEQNQAILKSSGRPLGECRFAHDRWIGDLSVAIGARRVIEKPLQLYRRHGANESQWVFSDPRGVTLVSVIAQTGFASPVDSWKTTLGKNEIIRNRLREANSILASLGLSDRAAVAEAYIQGEQDRFSTRIHLLSLPRWRRWVSVIGFWARGGYRRFAGWKSAVKDMIRP
;
A
#
# COMPACT_ATOMS: atom_id res chain seq x y z
N MET A 1 -47.10 21.68 24.82
CA MET A 1 -46.80 23.11 24.69
C MET A 1 -46.00 23.54 25.92
N ILE A 2 -45.06 24.47 25.74
CA ILE A 2 -44.12 25.07 26.72
C ILE A 2 -42.74 24.38 26.83
N HIS A 3 -41.78 24.86 26.03
CA HIS A 3 -40.37 25.08 26.41
C HIS A 3 -40.28 26.51 27.00
N PRO A 4 -39.30 26.93 27.85
CA PRO A 4 -37.84 26.77 27.68
C PRO A 4 -37.06 26.55 29.02
N THR A 5 -35.74 26.37 29.05
CA THR A 5 -34.77 27.46 29.33
C THR A 5 -33.34 27.05 28.97
N SER A 6 -32.64 28.02 28.41
CA SER A 6 -31.20 28.15 28.13
C SER A 6 -30.26 27.70 29.27
N ALA A 7 -29.17 27.02 28.90
CA ALA A 7 -27.89 27.15 29.59
C ALA A 7 -26.76 27.14 28.55
N VAL A 8 -26.37 28.34 28.16
CA VAL A 8 -25.09 28.64 27.54
C VAL A 8 -23.98 28.30 28.54
N CYS A 9 -23.01 27.49 28.12
CA CYS A 9 -21.67 27.52 28.70
C CYS A 9 -20.67 27.61 27.55
N ALA A 10 -20.23 28.84 27.31
CA ALA A 10 -19.00 29.11 26.59
C ALA A 10 -17.83 28.64 27.44
N THR A 11 -16.90 27.93 26.82
CA THR A 11 -15.52 27.83 27.32
C THR A 11 -14.62 28.11 26.14
N THR A 12 -14.21 29.36 26.01
CA THR A 12 -12.99 29.73 25.30
C THR A 12 -11.84 29.62 26.30
N ASP A 13 -10.87 28.74 26.05
CA ASP A 13 -9.47 29.16 26.17
C ASP A 13 -8.51 28.29 25.34
N THR A 14 -8.01 28.92 24.29
CA THR A 14 -6.64 28.94 23.78
C THR A 14 -5.61 27.99 24.38
N ALA A 15 -5.11 27.06 23.55
CA ALA A 15 -3.76 26.49 23.67
C ALA A 15 -3.15 26.23 22.29
N ARG A 16 -2.31 27.18 21.86
CA ARG A 16 -1.03 27.04 21.17
C ARG A 16 -0.82 25.83 20.23
N GLY A 17 -0.73 26.15 18.94
CA GLY A 17 0.44 25.79 18.13
C GLY A 17 0.53 24.37 17.60
N GLU A 18 -0.41 23.96 16.74
CA GLU A 18 -0.14 22.94 15.73
C GLU A 18 -0.89 23.34 14.46
N GLU A 19 -0.15 23.55 13.36
CA GLU A 19 -0.72 23.71 12.02
C GLU A 19 -1.60 22.50 11.69
N ARG A 20 -2.90 22.63 11.91
CA ARG A 20 -3.89 21.72 11.35
C ARG A 20 -3.94 21.98 9.84
N LEU A 21 -3.19 21.17 9.09
CA LEU A 21 -3.36 21.04 7.65
C LEU A 21 -4.85 20.81 7.33
N PRO A 22 -5.44 21.52 6.35
CA PRO A 22 -6.86 21.39 6.07
C PRO A 22 -7.15 20.01 5.48
N SER A 23 -7.70 19.12 6.29
CA SER A 23 -8.11 17.77 5.88
C SER A 23 -9.13 17.79 4.74
N GLU A 24 -9.82 18.92 4.54
CA GLU A 24 -10.82 19.10 3.49
C GLU A 24 -10.21 19.37 2.11
N GLN A 25 -9.09 20.10 2.02
CA GLN A 25 -8.38 20.31 0.74
C GLN A 25 -7.73 19.02 0.23
N ASN A 26 -7.13 18.23 1.13
CA ASN A 26 -6.60 16.91 0.80
C ASN A 26 -7.70 15.94 0.32
N GLN A 27 -8.92 16.07 0.85
CA GLN A 27 -10.07 15.31 0.38
C GLN A 27 -10.62 15.82 -0.96
N ALA A 28 -10.57 17.13 -1.22
CA ALA A 28 -11.10 17.73 -2.45
C ALA A 28 -10.30 17.31 -3.70
N ILE A 29 -8.97 17.20 -3.59
CA ILE A 29 -8.09 16.69 -4.67
C ILE A 29 -8.44 15.22 -5.01
N LEU A 30 -8.87 14.45 -4.03
CA LEU A 30 -9.24 13.04 -4.18
C LEU A 30 -10.70 12.84 -4.64
N LYS A 31 -11.58 13.83 -4.46
CA LYS A 31 -13.02 13.72 -4.70
C LYS A 31 -13.50 14.29 -6.04
N SER A 32 -12.76 15.19 -6.70
CA SER A 32 -13.25 15.86 -7.93
C SER A 32 -13.44 14.93 -9.15
N SER A 33 -12.99 13.66 -9.07
CA SER A 33 -13.19 12.66 -10.13
C SER A 33 -13.83 11.34 -9.68
N GLY A 34 -14.22 11.20 -8.39
CA GLY A 34 -15.03 10.10 -7.84
C GLY A 34 -14.49 8.65 -7.96
N ARG A 35 -13.54 8.36 -8.85
CA ARG A 35 -12.89 7.05 -9.07
C ARG A 35 -11.45 7.27 -9.54
N PRO A 36 -10.47 7.34 -8.61
CA PRO A 36 -9.11 7.72 -8.99
C PRO A 36 -8.35 6.68 -9.82
N LEU A 37 -8.80 5.42 -9.94
CA LEU A 37 -8.01 4.35 -10.61
C LEU A 37 -8.79 3.44 -11.58
N GLY A 38 -9.91 3.91 -12.12
CA GLY A 38 -10.71 3.15 -13.10
C GLY A 38 -11.51 2.00 -12.47
N GLU A 39 -12.46 1.46 -13.23
CA GLU A 39 -13.37 0.43 -12.73
C GLU A 39 -12.63 -0.90 -12.48
N CYS A 40 -12.85 -1.49 -11.31
CA CYS A 40 -12.60 -2.90 -10.97
C CYS A 40 -11.17 -3.43 -10.74
N ARG A 41 -10.09 -2.63 -10.74
CA ARG A 41 -8.71 -3.17 -10.52
C ARG A 41 -8.16 -3.11 -9.09
N PHE A 42 -8.82 -2.37 -8.22
CA PHE A 42 -8.41 -2.19 -6.82
C PHE A 42 -9.57 -2.52 -5.89
N ALA A 43 -9.28 -3.18 -4.76
CA ALA A 43 -10.21 -3.18 -3.64
C ALA A 43 -10.46 -1.71 -3.24
N HIS A 44 -11.72 -1.35 -2.97
CA HIS A 44 -12.23 0.03 -3.01
C HIS A 44 -11.31 1.10 -2.41
N ASP A 45 -10.65 0.82 -1.28
CA ASP A 45 -9.81 1.81 -0.58
C ASP A 45 -8.31 1.45 -0.52
N ARG A 46 -7.90 0.30 -1.07
CA ARG A 46 -6.51 -0.16 -0.97
C ARG A 46 -5.54 0.83 -1.60
N TRP A 47 -5.96 1.49 -2.66
CA TRP A 47 -5.14 2.47 -3.35
C TRP A 47 -4.81 3.71 -2.50
N ILE A 48 -5.69 4.11 -1.58
CA ILE A 48 -5.42 5.20 -0.64
C ILE A 48 -4.26 4.79 0.26
N GLY A 49 -4.29 3.55 0.75
CA GLY A 49 -3.21 2.98 1.56
C GLY A 49 -1.89 2.90 0.80
N ASP A 50 -1.92 2.38 -0.43
CA ASP A 50 -0.72 2.24 -1.28
C ASP A 50 -0.11 3.62 -1.61
N LEU A 51 -0.96 4.62 -1.94
CA LEU A 51 -0.53 5.99 -2.18
C LEU A 51 0.03 6.63 -0.90
N SER A 52 -0.62 6.44 0.25
CA SER A 52 -0.18 6.96 1.55
C SER A 52 1.19 6.42 1.95
N VAL A 53 1.51 5.17 1.60
CA VAL A 53 2.85 4.61 1.76
C VAL A 53 3.85 5.32 0.85
N ALA A 54 3.52 5.49 -0.43
CA ALA A 54 4.41 6.12 -1.41
C ALA A 54 4.77 7.56 -1.05
N ILE A 55 3.79 8.37 -0.60
CA ILE A 55 4.01 9.77 -0.19
C ILE A 55 4.54 9.91 1.25
N GLY A 56 4.77 8.81 1.97
CA GLY A 56 5.23 8.83 3.36
C GLY A 56 4.20 9.38 4.37
N ALA A 57 2.92 9.43 4.02
CA ALA A 57 1.84 9.91 4.89
C ALA A 57 1.30 8.82 5.83
N ARG A 58 1.69 7.55 5.64
CA ARG A 58 1.26 6.45 6.50
C ARG A 58 1.94 6.55 7.87
N ARG A 59 1.14 6.74 8.92
CA ARG A 59 1.56 6.65 10.32
C ARG A 59 0.90 5.43 10.98
N VAL A 60 1.66 4.74 11.83
CA VAL A 60 1.12 3.68 12.69
C VAL A 60 0.81 4.30 14.03
N ILE A 61 -0.43 4.13 14.49
CA ILE A 61 -0.87 4.57 15.81
C ILE A 61 -0.97 3.29 16.64
N GLU A 62 -0.20 3.22 17.73
CA GLU A 62 -0.11 2.00 18.57
C GLU A 62 -1.42 1.71 19.29
N LYS A 63 -2.23 2.75 19.54
CA LYS A 63 -3.54 2.61 20.15
C LYS A 63 -4.55 2.10 19.12
N PRO A 64 -5.32 1.03 19.40
CA PRO A 64 -6.39 0.60 18.52
C PRO A 64 -7.45 1.70 18.42
N LEU A 65 -7.60 2.28 17.24
CA LEU A 65 -8.57 3.35 16.96
C LEU A 65 -9.94 2.80 16.55
N GLN A 66 -9.99 1.55 16.09
CA GLN A 66 -11.21 0.91 15.62
C GLN A 66 -11.73 -0.06 16.68
N LEU A 67 -12.82 0.31 17.35
CA LEU A 67 -13.67 -0.66 18.04
C LEU A 67 -14.18 -1.66 17.00
N TYR A 68 -13.89 -2.95 17.21
CA TYR A 68 -14.30 -4.02 16.29
C TYR A 68 -15.81 -3.97 16.04
N ARG A 69 -16.23 -3.50 14.87
CA ARG A 69 -17.62 -3.55 14.43
C ARG A 69 -17.87 -4.94 13.82
N ARG A 70 -18.03 -5.95 14.67
CA ARG A 70 -18.41 -7.30 14.22
C ARG A 70 -19.92 -7.35 14.03
N HIS A 71 -20.37 -7.26 12.79
CA HIS A 71 -21.71 -7.69 12.39
C HIS A 71 -21.56 -9.11 11.83
N GLY A 72 -22.25 -10.07 12.45
CA GLY A 72 -22.00 -11.51 12.40
C GLY A 72 -22.14 -12.24 11.06
N ALA A 73 -22.10 -11.53 9.93
CA ALA A 73 -22.16 -12.12 8.59
C ALA A 73 -21.09 -11.57 7.61
N ASN A 74 -20.31 -10.55 8.00
CA ASN A 74 -19.23 -9.98 7.17
C ASN A 74 -17.85 -10.60 7.50
N GLU A 75 -17.81 -11.90 7.73
CA GLU A 75 -16.55 -12.62 7.85
C GLU A 75 -15.99 -12.83 6.45
N SER A 76 -14.98 -12.04 6.09
CA SER A 76 -14.11 -12.43 4.99
C SER A 76 -13.49 -13.76 5.37
N GLN A 77 -13.89 -14.83 4.67
CA GLN A 77 -13.35 -16.17 4.85
C GLN A 77 -11.89 -16.17 4.41
N TRP A 78 -11.02 -15.71 5.31
CA TRP A 78 -9.59 -15.77 5.14
C TRP A 78 -9.12 -17.16 5.62
N VAL A 79 -8.10 -17.73 4.98
CA VAL A 79 -7.62 -19.10 5.23
C VAL A 79 -7.23 -19.35 6.71
N PHE A 80 -6.93 -18.31 7.49
CA PHE A 80 -6.68 -18.42 8.94
C PHE A 80 -7.93 -18.34 9.82
N SER A 81 -9.11 -18.08 9.24
CA SER A 81 -10.39 -18.01 9.95
C SER A 81 -11.17 -19.33 9.90
N ASP A 82 -10.69 -20.35 9.15
CA ASP A 82 -11.31 -21.67 9.15
C ASP A 82 -10.96 -22.40 10.46
N PRO A 83 -11.95 -22.79 11.28
CA PRO A 83 -11.71 -23.55 12.52
C PRO A 83 -11.15 -24.97 12.26
N ARG A 84 -11.06 -25.41 11.00
CA ARG A 84 -10.36 -26.64 10.63
C ARG A 84 -8.87 -26.35 10.48
N GLY A 85 -8.10 -26.77 11.50
CA GLY A 85 -6.66 -26.54 11.62
C GLY A 85 -5.90 -26.69 10.31
N VAL A 86 -5.39 -25.57 9.80
CA VAL A 86 -4.55 -25.54 8.61
C VAL A 86 -3.16 -26.02 9.02
N THR A 87 -2.73 -27.17 8.50
CA THR A 87 -1.39 -27.71 8.77
C THR A 87 -0.34 -26.73 8.24
N LEU A 88 0.66 -26.35 9.03
CA LEU A 88 1.75 -25.43 8.61
C LEU A 88 2.35 -25.79 7.24
N VAL A 89 2.43 -27.09 6.93
CA VAL A 89 2.92 -27.62 5.65
C VAL A 89 2.00 -27.28 4.47
N SER A 90 0.66 -27.33 4.63
CA SER A 90 -0.28 -27.00 3.55
C SER A 90 -0.33 -25.49 3.26
N VAL A 91 -0.18 -24.65 4.29
CA VAL A 91 -0.02 -23.20 4.12
C VAL A 91 1.27 -22.88 3.36
N ILE A 92 2.39 -23.52 3.72
CA ILE A 92 3.68 -23.33 3.04
C ILE A 92 3.62 -23.86 1.59
N ALA A 93 2.96 -24.98 1.35
CA ALA A 93 2.81 -25.55 0.01
C ALA A 93 1.93 -24.65 -0.90
N GLN A 94 0.79 -24.17 -0.39
CA GLN A 94 -0.13 -23.31 -1.13
C GLN A 94 0.42 -21.90 -1.38
N THR A 95 1.20 -21.34 -0.44
CA THR A 95 1.75 -19.97 -0.56
C THR A 95 3.20 -19.91 -1.07
N GLY A 96 3.94 -21.01 -1.00
CA GLY A 96 5.39 -21.03 -1.26
C GLY A 96 5.78 -21.28 -2.71
N PHE A 97 5.08 -22.19 -3.39
CA PHE A 97 5.50 -22.73 -4.69
C PHE A 97 4.68 -22.27 -5.89
N ALA A 98 3.49 -21.69 -5.68
CA ALA A 98 2.77 -21.03 -6.76
C ALA A 98 3.62 -19.87 -7.32
N SER A 99 3.67 -19.75 -8.65
CA SER A 99 4.42 -18.68 -9.31
C SER A 99 3.84 -17.33 -8.89
N PRO A 100 4.61 -16.46 -8.23
CA PRO A 100 4.14 -15.14 -7.81
C PRO A 100 4.08 -14.15 -8.98
N VAL A 101 4.52 -14.58 -10.19
CA VAL A 101 4.76 -13.68 -11.32
C VAL A 101 3.50 -12.92 -11.70
N ASP A 102 2.33 -13.56 -11.71
CA ASP A 102 1.08 -12.89 -12.05
C ASP A 102 0.64 -11.87 -10.99
N SER A 103 0.89 -12.18 -9.71
CA SER A 103 0.70 -11.22 -8.62
C SER A 103 1.66 -10.03 -8.76
N TRP A 104 2.92 -10.26 -9.10
CA TRP A 104 3.89 -9.20 -9.34
C TRP A 104 3.56 -8.35 -10.56
N LYS A 105 3.13 -8.96 -11.67
CA LYS A 105 2.62 -8.26 -12.86
C LYS A 105 1.40 -7.40 -12.51
N THR A 106 0.50 -7.92 -11.68
CA THR A 106 -0.65 -7.16 -11.19
C THR A 106 -0.17 -5.95 -10.38
N THR A 107 0.79 -6.11 -9.48
CA THR A 107 1.38 -4.99 -8.72
C THR A 107 2.09 -3.98 -9.63
N LEU A 108 2.82 -4.44 -10.65
CA LEU A 108 3.44 -3.56 -11.65
C LEU A 108 2.39 -2.72 -12.38
N GLY A 109 1.31 -3.34 -12.84
CA GLY A 109 0.21 -2.64 -13.50
C GLY A 109 -0.47 -1.63 -12.57
N LYS A 110 -0.62 -1.96 -11.29
CA LYS A 110 -1.16 -1.02 -10.29
C LYS A 110 -0.25 0.18 -10.07
N ASN A 111 1.04 -0.07 -9.85
CA ASN A 111 2.05 0.97 -9.68
C ASN A 111 2.10 1.90 -10.89
N GLU A 112 1.95 1.34 -12.10
CA GLU A 112 1.93 2.12 -13.33
C GLU A 112 0.74 3.11 -13.36
N ILE A 113 -0.46 2.64 -13.01
CA ILE A 113 -1.64 3.50 -12.95
C ILE A 113 -1.43 4.60 -11.90
N ILE A 114 -0.94 4.28 -10.70
CA ILE A 114 -0.69 5.27 -9.64
C ILE A 114 0.35 6.31 -10.09
N ARG A 115 1.45 5.86 -10.72
CA ARG A 115 2.49 6.75 -11.24
C ARG A 115 1.94 7.70 -12.30
N ASN A 116 1.14 7.21 -13.23
CA ASN A 116 0.53 8.04 -14.27
C ASN A 116 -0.44 9.06 -13.67
N ARG A 117 -1.22 8.68 -12.66
CA ARG A 117 -2.07 9.62 -11.92
C ARG A 117 -1.28 10.70 -11.18
N LEU A 118 -0.16 10.35 -10.54
CA LEU A 118 0.71 11.34 -9.90
C LEU A 118 1.24 12.36 -10.91
N ARG A 119 1.63 11.90 -12.10
CA ARG A 119 2.08 12.77 -13.20
C ARG A 119 0.97 13.66 -13.74
N GLU A 120 -0.21 13.11 -13.98
CA GLU A 120 -1.40 13.88 -14.40
C GLU A 120 -1.77 14.95 -13.36
N ALA A 121 -1.68 14.63 -12.07
CA ALA A 121 -1.99 15.54 -10.98
C ALA A 121 -0.85 16.50 -10.62
N ASN A 122 0.30 16.43 -11.29
CA ASN A 122 1.51 17.16 -10.90
C ASN A 122 1.32 18.68 -10.87
N SER A 123 0.54 19.25 -11.79
CA SER A 123 0.22 20.69 -11.79
C SER A 123 -0.61 21.11 -10.58
N ILE A 124 -1.57 20.29 -10.16
CA ILE A 124 -2.40 20.50 -8.97
C ILE A 124 -1.54 20.31 -7.71
N LEU A 125 -0.69 19.29 -7.67
CA LEU A 125 0.22 19.06 -6.55
C LEU A 125 1.23 20.21 -6.41
N ALA A 126 1.68 20.78 -7.53
CA ALA A 126 2.58 21.92 -7.53
C ALA A 126 1.93 23.20 -6.98
N SER A 127 0.68 23.49 -7.35
CA SER A 127 -0.03 24.66 -6.81
C SER A 127 -0.30 24.56 -5.30
N LEU A 128 -0.23 23.34 -4.74
CA LEU A 128 -0.37 23.06 -3.31
C LEU A 128 0.97 22.96 -2.57
N GLY A 129 2.10 23.19 -3.24
CA GLY A 129 3.43 23.04 -2.63
C GLY A 129 3.81 21.59 -2.32
N LEU A 130 3.22 20.61 -3.00
CA LEU A 130 3.43 19.18 -2.80
C LEU A 130 4.35 18.53 -3.84
N SER A 131 4.99 19.32 -4.73
CA SER A 131 5.87 18.82 -5.79
C SER A 131 6.96 17.87 -5.29
N ASP A 132 7.65 18.24 -4.21
CA ASP A 132 8.74 17.43 -3.67
C ASP A 132 8.24 16.07 -3.16
N ARG A 133 7.06 16.06 -2.52
CA ARG A 133 6.43 14.82 -2.05
C ARG A 133 5.96 13.95 -3.20
N ALA A 134 5.44 14.57 -4.27
CA ALA A 134 5.05 13.86 -5.49
C ALA A 134 6.27 13.21 -6.15
N ALA A 135 7.40 13.93 -6.27
CA ALA A 135 8.64 13.42 -6.81
C ALA A 135 9.22 12.26 -5.97
N VAL A 136 9.19 12.37 -4.64
CA VAL A 136 9.60 11.29 -3.73
C VAL A 136 8.71 10.06 -3.91
N ALA A 137 7.39 10.23 -4.02
CA ALA A 137 6.46 9.14 -4.24
C ALA A 137 6.65 8.46 -5.60
N GLU A 138 6.88 9.24 -6.66
CA GLU A 138 7.19 8.72 -7.99
C GLU A 138 8.49 7.91 -7.98
N ALA A 139 9.57 8.44 -7.38
CA ALA A 139 10.83 7.72 -7.25
C ALA A 139 10.68 6.43 -6.43
N TYR A 140 9.85 6.45 -5.39
CA TYR A 140 9.53 5.27 -4.60
C TYR A 140 8.82 4.20 -5.43
N ILE A 141 7.75 4.58 -6.15
CA ILE A 141 6.96 3.68 -6.99
C ILE A 141 7.83 3.10 -8.12
N GLN A 142 8.66 3.93 -8.75
CA GLN A 142 9.60 3.50 -9.77
C GLN A 142 10.57 2.45 -9.23
N GLY A 143 11.18 2.72 -8.07
CA GLY A 143 12.09 1.76 -7.45
C GLY A 143 11.42 0.43 -7.10
N GLU A 144 10.14 0.43 -6.73
CA GLU A 144 9.36 -0.81 -6.56
C GLU A 144 9.10 -1.51 -7.89
N GLN A 145 8.74 -0.78 -8.95
CA GLN A 145 8.56 -1.35 -10.29
C GLN A 145 9.85 -2.02 -10.80
N ASP A 146 11.00 -1.37 -10.62
CA ASP A 146 12.30 -1.92 -11.05
C ASP A 146 12.63 -3.21 -10.30
N ARG A 147 12.33 -3.28 -8.99
CA ARG A 147 12.54 -4.49 -8.18
C ARG A 147 11.66 -5.63 -8.62
N PHE A 148 10.35 -5.42 -8.82
CA PHE A 148 9.45 -6.47 -9.30
C PHE A 148 9.84 -6.94 -10.70
N SER A 149 10.17 -6.00 -11.60
CA SER A 149 10.59 -6.33 -12.97
C SER A 149 11.87 -7.15 -12.98
N THR A 150 12.86 -6.78 -12.15
CA THR A 150 14.09 -7.56 -11.98
C THR A 150 13.79 -8.97 -11.47
N ARG A 151 12.92 -9.13 -10.48
CA ARG A 151 12.57 -10.46 -9.95
C ARG A 151 11.82 -11.32 -10.96
N ILE A 152 10.94 -10.74 -11.76
CA ILE A 152 10.29 -11.44 -12.89
C ILE A 152 11.35 -11.91 -13.88
N HIS A 153 12.30 -11.04 -14.23
CA HIS A 153 13.41 -11.40 -15.12
C HIS A 153 14.28 -12.53 -14.53
N LEU A 154 14.63 -12.47 -13.24
CA LEU A 154 15.37 -13.53 -12.55
C LEU A 154 14.66 -14.89 -12.67
N LEU A 155 13.34 -14.93 -12.45
CA LEU A 155 12.57 -16.16 -12.60
C LEU A 155 12.50 -16.66 -14.05
N SER A 156 12.64 -15.79 -15.04
CA SER A 156 12.72 -16.19 -16.46
C SER A 156 14.06 -16.85 -16.84
N LEU A 157 15.11 -16.69 -16.03
CA LEU A 157 16.42 -17.29 -16.29
C LEU A 157 16.44 -18.79 -15.93
N PRO A 158 17.22 -19.60 -16.66
CA PRO A 158 17.55 -20.96 -16.25
C PRO A 158 18.16 -20.99 -14.84
N ARG A 159 17.81 -22.00 -14.03
CA ARG A 159 18.20 -22.08 -12.60
C ARG A 159 19.70 -21.88 -12.34
N TRP A 160 20.54 -22.42 -13.21
CA TRP A 160 22.00 -22.31 -13.13
C TRP A 160 22.55 -20.92 -13.47
N ARG A 161 21.80 -20.05 -14.18
CA ARG A 161 22.16 -18.62 -14.33
C ARG A 161 21.54 -17.78 -13.22
N ARG A 162 20.36 -18.21 -12.74
CA ARG A 162 19.56 -17.48 -11.77
C ARG A 162 20.31 -17.24 -10.46
N TRP A 163 21.06 -18.20 -9.94
CA TRP A 163 21.76 -18.04 -8.66
C TRP A 163 22.76 -16.88 -8.68
N VAL A 164 23.57 -16.74 -9.74
CA VAL A 164 24.53 -15.62 -9.89
C VAL A 164 23.79 -14.29 -9.92
N SER A 165 22.73 -14.20 -10.72
CA SER A 165 21.95 -12.97 -10.85
C SER A 165 21.19 -12.61 -9.57
N VAL A 166 20.67 -13.60 -8.83
CA VAL A 166 20.03 -13.38 -7.52
C VAL A 166 21.04 -12.88 -6.49
N ILE A 167 22.25 -13.45 -6.43
CA ILE A 167 23.30 -12.98 -5.53
C ILE A 167 23.70 -11.55 -5.87
N GLY A 168 23.89 -11.23 -7.16
CA GLY A 168 24.18 -9.87 -7.62
C GLY A 168 23.08 -8.87 -7.25
N PHE A 169 21.82 -9.25 -7.42
CA PHE A 169 20.67 -8.43 -7.01
C PHE A 169 20.59 -8.26 -5.49
N TRP A 170 20.93 -9.31 -4.72
CA TRP A 170 20.98 -9.24 -3.26
C TRP A 170 22.09 -8.32 -2.75
N ALA A 171 23.30 -8.42 -3.31
CA ALA A 171 24.44 -7.59 -2.94
C ALA A 171 24.16 -6.09 -3.15
N ARG A 172 23.39 -5.75 -4.19
CA ARG A 172 22.91 -4.37 -4.45
C ARG A 172 21.75 -3.93 -3.55
N GLY A 173 21.34 -4.76 -2.59
CA GLY A 173 20.23 -4.46 -1.68
C GLY A 173 18.84 -4.63 -2.28
N GLY A 174 18.71 -5.29 -3.45
CA GLY A 174 17.44 -5.49 -4.16
C GLY A 174 16.36 -6.19 -3.33
N TYR A 175 16.77 -6.96 -2.31
CA TYR A 175 15.85 -7.66 -1.40
C TYR A 175 15.46 -6.90 -0.12
N ARG A 176 16.02 -5.72 0.16
CA ARG A 176 15.81 -4.99 1.43
C ARG A 176 14.36 -4.60 1.71
N ARG A 177 13.56 -4.36 0.66
CA ARG A 177 12.13 -3.99 0.76
C ARG A 177 11.19 -5.20 0.81
N PHE A 178 11.71 -6.42 0.68
CA PHE A 178 10.97 -7.67 0.80
C PHE A 178 11.32 -8.37 2.13
N ALA A 179 11.20 -9.70 2.19
CA ALA A 179 11.64 -10.49 3.34
C ALA A 179 13.17 -10.73 3.38
N GLY A 180 13.96 -9.82 2.80
CA GLY A 180 15.42 -9.91 2.75
C GLY A 180 15.92 -11.23 2.13
N TRP A 181 16.86 -11.89 2.81
CA TRP A 181 17.47 -13.15 2.37
C TRP A 181 16.45 -14.25 2.09
N LYS A 182 15.31 -14.29 2.81
CA LYS A 182 14.26 -15.29 2.58
C LYS A 182 13.64 -15.18 1.19
N SER A 183 13.54 -13.95 0.66
CA SER A 183 13.04 -13.72 -0.71
C SER A 183 14.08 -14.12 -1.75
N ALA A 184 15.37 -13.90 -1.48
CA ALA A 184 16.46 -14.36 -2.35
C ALA A 184 16.44 -15.89 -2.50
N VAL A 185 16.38 -16.63 -1.39
CA VAL A 185 16.32 -18.10 -1.39
C VAL A 185 15.09 -18.60 -2.16
N LYS A 186 13.92 -17.99 -1.96
CA LYS A 186 12.71 -18.35 -2.71
C LYS A 186 12.87 -18.15 -4.21
N ASP A 187 13.50 -17.07 -4.64
CA ASP A 187 13.72 -16.80 -6.06
C ASP A 187 14.74 -17.78 -6.67
N MET A 188 15.69 -18.32 -5.89
CA MET A 188 16.61 -19.37 -6.34
C MET A 188 15.91 -20.72 -6.56
N ILE A 189 15.02 -21.13 -5.63
CA ILE A 189 14.45 -22.49 -5.57
C ILE A 189 13.18 -22.64 -6.44
N ARG A 190 12.45 -21.54 -6.68
CA ARG A 190 11.20 -21.58 -7.45
C ARG A 190 11.38 -22.21 -8.84
N PRO A 191 10.33 -22.86 -9.39
CA PRO A 191 10.40 -23.55 -10.65
C PRO A 191 11.12 -22.81 -11.77
#